data_AF-A0A2N1PUT7-F1
#
_entry.id   AF-A0A2N1PUT7-F1
#
_cell.length_a   1.000
_cell.length_b   1.000
_cell.length_c   1.000
_cell.angle_alpha   90.00
_cell.angle_beta   90.00
_cell.angle_gamma   90.00
#
_symmetry.space_group_name_H-M   'P 1'
#
loop_
_entity.id
_entity.type
_entity.pdbx_description
1 polymer ?
#
loop_
_entity_poly.entity_id
_entity_poly.type
_entity_poly.pdbx_seq_one_letter_code
_entity_poly.pdbx_strand_id
1 'polypeptide(L)'
;MNKSNRGSTLLVILFVVSIIFILGLSYLYITGEQRYQSVKFRSNVTAFYLAEAGVARAVAEFRQELASPLVQGEDINESKLALLDIDKAATYTRVLDISDIVPGSSVHVTMQLLNVRGNPFFCFIKSKEKVPARLNIYKQTSDELYENKSLGGWSANLKILSVATFEETTRRIEVLKDVKMLNVSPPAPEYSLFISGKNVEELRNGEFLVSNWDFSDTIGSVIEPLMKEVGESFNFRGAGEDEKTQANLLNELQDFISRTNNVGLQNKINQLIMQMNPWAKVRTNGELRVYLPFFEVDDIINYFVDNRFAELPEVGYVNSNNRLHDRFMGKYTRFEGVVMKHYFEIRPYITNRDRKKERNKLYTLFSTRRRYPLQNPDEYEPEYLDVLKEKAMDFATIVLPRDQAVLKGSSSEPLRVEGLMVTKEDLRIGGPVRGKGIIYSDQGSIYVTSSLTAADKDTMISLVAPRGAIYLGVEDDVVIDGSCCSMESVLRGKRLVINGNLVVRNLNRSKGMASTSMAPEVNINYDARIRNEAVDNLQGFVSPGEISWREPKI
;
A
#
# COMPACT_ATOMS: atom_id res chain seq x y z
N MET A 1 -74.98 -28.04 74.54
CA MET A 1 -73.79 -27.30 74.05
C MET A 1 -73.49 -27.78 72.63
N ASN A 2 -73.70 -26.98 71.57
CA ASN A 2 -73.15 -27.21 70.20
C ASN A 2 -73.58 -26.21 69.11
N LYS A 3 -74.45 -25.22 69.39
CA LYS A 3 -74.80 -24.18 68.39
C LYS A 3 -73.71 -23.11 68.18
N SER A 4 -72.86 -22.86 69.18
CA SER A 4 -71.75 -21.87 69.11
C SER A 4 -70.59 -22.32 68.20
N ASN A 5 -70.28 -23.62 68.18
CA ASN A 5 -69.17 -24.14 67.38
C ASN A 5 -69.38 -23.95 65.87
N ARG A 6 -70.61 -24.14 65.35
CA ARG A 6 -70.90 -23.99 63.90
C ARG A 6 -70.66 -22.57 63.37
N GLY A 7 -70.96 -21.53 64.15
CA GLY A 7 -70.69 -20.14 63.76
C GLY A 7 -69.21 -19.80 63.74
N SER A 8 -68.46 -20.32 64.72
CA SER A 8 -67.00 -20.17 64.78
C SER A 8 -66.28 -20.90 63.63
N THR A 9 -66.73 -22.10 63.25
CA THR A 9 -66.14 -22.85 62.13
C THR A 9 -66.38 -22.14 60.80
N LEU A 10 -67.55 -21.54 60.61
CA LEU A 10 -67.89 -20.80 59.39
C LEU A 10 -67.04 -19.52 59.25
N LEU A 11 -66.77 -18.84 60.35
CA LEU A 11 -65.85 -17.69 60.40
C LEU A 11 -64.40 -18.09 60.06
N VAL A 12 -63.92 -19.22 60.59
CA VAL A 12 -62.57 -19.74 60.30
C VAL A 12 -62.46 -20.14 58.82
N ILE A 13 -63.46 -20.83 58.26
CA ILE A 13 -63.48 -21.21 56.85
C ILE A 13 -63.49 -19.94 55.97
N LEU A 14 -64.33 -18.96 56.29
CA LEU A 14 -64.40 -17.72 55.52
C LEU A 14 -63.09 -16.94 55.58
N PHE A 15 -62.43 -16.89 56.75
CA PHE A 15 -61.12 -16.27 56.91
C PHE A 15 -60.03 -16.97 56.10
N VAL A 16 -60.00 -18.31 56.11
CA VAL A 16 -59.06 -19.12 55.31
C VAL A 16 -59.31 -18.90 53.81
N VAL A 17 -60.56 -18.91 53.37
CA VAL A 17 -60.92 -18.65 51.96
C VAL A 17 -60.55 -17.22 51.55
N SER A 18 -60.79 -16.22 52.40
CA SER A 18 -60.39 -14.84 52.15
C SER A 18 -58.86 -14.69 52.03
N ILE A 19 -58.09 -15.36 52.89
CA ILE A 19 -56.62 -15.37 52.82
C ILE A 19 -56.16 -16.01 51.50
N ILE A 20 -56.71 -17.17 51.13
CA ILE A 20 -56.37 -17.85 49.87
C ILE A 20 -56.72 -16.96 48.67
N PHE A 21 -57.85 -16.26 48.71
CA PHE A 21 -58.27 -15.36 47.66
C PHE A 21 -57.34 -14.14 47.52
N ILE A 22 -56.96 -13.52 48.64
CA ILE A 22 -56.00 -12.41 48.66
C ILE A 22 -54.63 -12.88 48.14
N LEU A 23 -54.13 -14.02 48.63
CA LEU A 23 -52.86 -14.59 48.18
C LEU A 23 -52.87 -14.97 46.70
N GLY A 24 -53.99 -15.53 46.21
CA GLY A 24 -54.19 -15.84 44.80
C GLY A 24 -54.18 -14.60 43.90
N LEU A 25 -54.86 -13.53 44.30
CA LEU A 25 -54.83 -12.24 43.60
C LEU A 25 -53.45 -11.60 43.63
N SER A 26 -52.76 -11.61 44.79
CA SER A 26 -51.39 -11.11 44.90
C SER A 26 -50.43 -11.90 44.01
N TYR A 27 -50.57 -13.22 43.94
CA TYR A 27 -49.75 -14.06 43.06
C TYR A 27 -49.97 -13.75 41.57
N LEU A 28 -51.23 -13.61 41.14
CA LEU A 28 -51.55 -13.21 39.75
C LEU A 28 -51.02 -11.81 39.41
N TYR A 29 -51.12 -10.87 40.34
CA TYR A 29 -50.59 -9.52 40.17
C TYR A 29 -49.05 -9.54 40.03
N ILE A 30 -48.34 -10.21 40.94
CA ILE A 30 -46.87 -10.32 40.92
C ILE A 30 -46.38 -11.02 39.65
N THR A 31 -47.02 -12.13 39.26
CA THR A 31 -46.63 -12.86 38.04
C THR A 31 -46.92 -12.07 36.76
N GLY A 32 -48.03 -11.33 36.72
CA GLY A 32 -48.35 -10.41 35.64
C GLY A 32 -47.30 -9.29 35.50
N GLU A 33 -46.92 -8.68 36.62
CA GLU A 33 -45.91 -7.61 36.65
C GLU A 33 -44.52 -8.14 36.28
N GLN A 34 -44.11 -9.30 36.78
CA GLN A 34 -42.86 -9.95 36.39
C GLN A 34 -42.81 -10.29 34.90
N ARG A 35 -43.92 -10.78 34.32
CA ARG A 35 -43.99 -11.07 32.88
C ARG A 35 -43.87 -9.79 32.06
N TYR A 36 -44.57 -8.73 32.45
CA TYR A 36 -44.47 -7.43 31.78
C TYR A 36 -43.06 -6.85 31.87
N GLN A 37 -42.43 -6.87 33.05
CA GLN A 37 -41.05 -6.42 33.24
C GLN A 37 -40.07 -7.27 32.43
N SER A 38 -40.25 -8.59 32.36
CA SER A 38 -39.40 -9.48 31.57
C SER A 38 -39.51 -9.22 30.07
N VAL A 39 -40.72 -8.99 29.55
CA VAL A 39 -40.93 -8.64 28.13
C VAL A 39 -40.29 -7.29 27.83
N LYS A 40 -40.58 -6.27 28.65
CA LYS A 40 -39.99 -4.94 28.48
C LYS A 40 -38.46 -4.96 28.59
N PHE A 41 -37.90 -5.77 29.47
CA PHE A 41 -36.46 -5.96 29.59
C PHE A 41 -35.88 -6.62 28.32
N ARG A 42 -36.51 -7.69 27.83
CA ARG A 42 -36.12 -8.36 26.58
C ARG A 42 -36.15 -7.40 25.40
N SER A 43 -37.23 -6.64 25.21
CA SER A 43 -37.38 -5.72 24.07
C SER A 43 -36.37 -4.57 24.15
N ASN A 44 -36.08 -4.07 25.37
CA ASN A 44 -35.01 -3.09 25.59
C ASN A 44 -33.62 -3.60 25.22
N VAL A 45 -33.24 -4.78 25.72
CA VAL A 45 -31.93 -5.39 25.47
C VAL A 45 -31.78 -5.72 23.98
N THR A 46 -32.84 -6.23 23.36
CA THR A 46 -32.84 -6.55 21.92
C THR A 46 -32.68 -5.29 21.08
N ALA A 47 -33.47 -4.23 21.34
CA ALA A 47 -33.36 -2.96 20.63
C ALA A 47 -31.96 -2.33 20.81
N PHE A 48 -31.35 -2.47 22.00
CA PHE A 48 -30.01 -1.99 22.26
C PHE A 48 -28.95 -2.72 21.40
N TYR A 49 -28.94 -4.05 21.41
CA TYR A 49 -27.99 -4.82 20.59
C TYR A 49 -28.23 -4.64 19.08
N LEU A 50 -29.47 -4.44 18.66
CA LEU A 50 -29.79 -4.08 17.27
C LEU A 50 -29.19 -2.72 16.90
N ALA A 51 -29.26 -1.73 17.79
CA ALA A 51 -28.65 -0.42 17.56
C ALA A 51 -27.11 -0.53 17.49
N GLU A 52 -26.47 -1.33 18.36
CA GLU A 52 -25.02 -1.59 18.29
C GLU A 52 -24.62 -2.28 16.99
N ALA A 53 -25.36 -3.30 16.56
CA ALA A 53 -25.14 -3.99 15.30
C ALA A 53 -25.28 -3.03 14.11
N GLY A 54 -26.23 -2.09 14.17
CA GLY A 54 -26.38 -1.01 13.20
C GLY A 54 -25.13 -0.12 13.11
N VAL A 55 -24.55 0.27 14.26
CA VAL A 55 -23.28 1.02 14.29
C VAL A 55 -22.15 0.21 13.68
N ALA A 56 -22.00 -1.06 14.05
CA ALA A 56 -20.93 -1.92 13.54
C ALA A 56 -21.03 -2.10 12.00
N ARG A 57 -22.24 -2.32 11.48
CA ARG A 57 -22.49 -2.41 10.04
C ARG A 57 -22.20 -1.09 9.33
N ALA A 58 -22.62 0.05 9.89
CA ALA A 58 -22.33 1.36 9.33
C ALA A 58 -20.83 1.64 9.25
N VAL A 59 -20.06 1.30 10.29
CA VAL A 59 -18.60 1.40 10.27
C VAL A 59 -17.98 0.49 9.20
N ALA A 60 -18.49 -0.75 9.04
CA ALA A 60 -18.00 -1.69 8.04
C ALA A 60 -18.26 -1.18 6.61
N GLU A 61 -19.47 -0.70 6.32
CA GLU A 61 -19.81 -0.12 5.01
C GLU A 61 -19.01 1.15 4.73
N PHE A 62 -18.84 2.01 5.73
CA PHE A 62 -18.01 3.22 5.58
C PHE A 62 -16.54 2.86 5.30
N ARG A 63 -15.98 1.86 5.99
CA ARG A 63 -14.62 1.36 5.69
C ARG A 63 -14.52 0.77 4.29
N GLN A 64 -15.55 0.09 3.81
CA GLN A 64 -15.59 -0.43 2.45
C GLN A 64 -15.64 0.69 1.41
N GLU A 65 -16.42 1.74 1.62
CA GLU A 65 -16.41 2.94 0.77
C GLU A 65 -15.02 3.58 0.75
N LEU A 66 -14.38 3.70 1.91
CA LEU A 66 -13.02 4.25 2.01
C LEU A 66 -11.97 3.37 1.32
N ALA A 67 -12.14 2.04 1.29
CA ALA A 67 -11.21 1.12 0.63
C ALA A 67 -11.45 0.97 -0.89
N SER A 68 -12.63 1.39 -1.38
CA SER A 68 -12.99 1.26 -2.79
C SER A 68 -12.13 2.15 -3.71
N PRO A 69 -11.76 1.67 -4.91
CA PRO A 69 -10.98 2.45 -5.87
C PRO A 69 -11.81 3.63 -6.40
N LEU A 70 -11.14 4.72 -6.76
CA LEU A 70 -11.80 5.90 -7.31
C LEU A 70 -12.29 5.67 -8.75
N VAL A 71 -11.50 4.97 -9.55
CA VAL A 71 -11.79 4.69 -10.95
C VAL A 71 -11.93 3.19 -11.16
N GLN A 72 -13.02 2.77 -11.80
CA GLN A 72 -13.23 1.38 -12.22
C GLN A 72 -13.47 1.38 -13.73
N GLY A 73 -12.42 1.13 -14.51
CA GLY A 73 -12.47 1.28 -15.97
C GLY A 73 -12.64 2.75 -16.37
N GLU A 74 -13.76 3.09 -17.02
CA GLU A 74 -14.09 4.47 -17.39
C GLU A 74 -15.02 5.17 -16.39
N ASP A 75 -15.55 4.43 -15.40
CA ASP A 75 -16.52 4.93 -14.43
C ASP A 75 -15.83 5.50 -13.19
N ILE A 76 -16.41 6.59 -12.66
CA ILE A 76 -15.96 7.24 -11.41
C ILE A 76 -16.85 6.77 -10.27
N ASN A 77 -16.22 6.32 -9.19
CA ASN A 77 -16.88 6.05 -7.93
C ASN A 77 -17.21 7.36 -7.20
N GLU A 78 -18.43 7.87 -7.41
CA GLU A 78 -18.89 9.15 -6.83
C GLU A 78 -18.94 9.11 -5.30
N SER A 79 -19.22 7.95 -4.68
CA SER A 79 -19.20 7.82 -3.21
C SER A 79 -17.78 8.01 -2.65
N LYS A 80 -16.79 7.40 -3.28
CA LYS A 80 -15.37 7.60 -2.92
C LYS A 80 -14.95 9.05 -3.20
N LEU A 81 -15.32 9.61 -4.36
CA LEU A 81 -14.99 11.01 -4.70
C LEU A 81 -15.58 12.01 -3.71
N ALA A 82 -16.81 11.79 -3.22
CA ALA A 82 -17.44 12.62 -2.19
C ALA A 82 -16.68 12.61 -0.87
N LEU A 83 -15.95 11.53 -0.56
CA LEU A 83 -15.09 11.43 0.61
C LEU A 83 -13.67 11.95 0.33
N LEU A 84 -13.18 11.89 -0.90
CA LEU A 84 -11.84 12.40 -1.24
C LEU A 84 -11.82 13.93 -1.35
N ASP A 85 -12.86 14.54 -1.92
CA ASP A 85 -12.97 16.00 -2.02
C ASP A 85 -13.36 16.60 -0.66
N ILE A 86 -12.50 17.45 -0.09
CA ILE A 86 -12.69 18.00 1.26
C ILE A 86 -14.00 18.80 1.43
N ASP A 87 -14.43 19.54 0.40
CA ASP A 87 -15.63 20.36 0.47
C ASP A 87 -16.89 19.47 0.46
N LYS A 88 -16.85 18.40 -0.33
CA LYS A 88 -17.92 17.39 -0.34
C LYS A 88 -17.91 16.58 0.96
N ALA A 89 -16.74 16.22 1.47
CA ALA A 89 -16.61 15.49 2.73
C ALA A 89 -17.17 16.29 3.91
N ALA A 90 -17.01 17.62 3.91
CA ALA A 90 -17.58 18.52 4.92
C ALA A 90 -19.11 18.51 4.99
N THR A 91 -19.78 18.08 3.91
CA THR A 91 -21.26 17.97 3.84
C THR A 91 -21.74 16.52 3.80
N TYR A 92 -20.84 15.55 3.98
CA TYR A 92 -21.16 14.13 3.88
C TYR A 92 -22.20 13.72 4.92
N THR A 93 -23.32 13.20 4.42
CA THR A 93 -24.36 12.54 5.21
C THR A 93 -24.80 11.29 4.48
N ARG A 94 -24.91 10.17 5.20
CA ARG A 94 -25.41 8.91 4.66
C ARG A 94 -26.41 8.30 5.62
N VAL A 95 -27.49 7.75 5.06
CA VAL A 95 -28.54 7.07 5.82
C VAL A 95 -28.59 5.61 5.37
N LEU A 96 -28.66 4.70 6.33
CA LEU A 96 -28.76 3.27 6.14
C LEU A 96 -29.99 2.77 6.88
N ASP A 97 -30.92 2.20 6.13
CA ASP A 97 -32.09 1.53 6.68
C ASP A 97 -31.87 0.03 6.59
N ILE A 98 -31.82 -0.62 7.74
CA ILE A 98 -31.59 -2.06 7.85
C ILE A 98 -32.89 -2.68 8.41
N SER A 99 -33.60 -3.39 7.53
CA SER A 99 -34.72 -4.25 7.91
C SER A 99 -34.24 -5.70 8.13
N ASP A 100 -35.08 -6.50 8.77
CA ASP A 100 -35.00 -7.97 8.74
C ASP A 100 -33.81 -8.63 9.46
N ILE A 101 -33.14 -7.94 10.39
CA ILE A 101 -32.16 -8.60 11.29
C ILE A 101 -32.87 -9.57 12.23
N VAL A 102 -34.00 -9.13 12.79
CA VAL A 102 -34.93 -9.91 13.61
C VAL A 102 -36.36 -9.58 13.13
N PRO A 103 -37.28 -10.55 13.05
CA PRO A 103 -38.67 -10.27 12.67
C PRO A 103 -39.30 -9.18 13.54
N GLY A 104 -39.90 -8.17 12.92
CA GLY A 104 -40.52 -7.03 13.63
C GLY A 104 -39.53 -5.99 14.17
N SER A 105 -38.29 -5.97 13.67
CA SER A 105 -37.31 -4.92 13.96
C SER A 105 -37.07 -3.98 12.79
N SER A 106 -36.72 -2.74 13.10
CA SER A 106 -36.14 -1.79 12.14
C SER A 106 -34.95 -1.08 12.75
N VAL A 107 -33.90 -0.86 11.97
CA VAL A 107 -32.72 -0.09 12.39
C VAL A 107 -32.45 1.00 11.37
N HIS A 108 -32.43 2.25 11.83
CA HIS A 108 -32.14 3.43 11.04
C HIS A 108 -30.81 4.01 11.51
N VAL A 109 -29.82 4.10 10.63
CA VAL A 109 -28.49 4.61 10.96
C VAL A 109 -28.17 5.84 10.11
N THR A 110 -27.79 6.93 10.75
CA THR A 110 -27.33 8.15 10.10
C THR A 110 -25.85 8.38 10.40
N MET A 111 -25.05 8.54 9.35
CA MET A 111 -23.62 8.85 9.42
C MET A 111 -23.37 10.28 8.95
N GLN A 112 -22.57 11.04 9.68
CA GLN A 112 -22.19 12.42 9.36
C GLN A 112 -20.73 12.66 9.69
N LEU A 113 -20.00 13.38 8.83
CA LEU A 113 -18.66 13.88 9.14
C LEU A 113 -18.78 15.27 9.77
N LEU A 114 -18.17 15.44 10.94
CA LEU A 114 -18.12 16.69 11.70
C LEU A 114 -16.68 17.18 11.77
N ASN A 115 -16.50 18.50 11.90
CA ASN A 115 -15.19 19.13 12.10
C ASN A 115 -14.13 18.74 11.05
N VAL A 116 -14.51 18.63 9.78
CA VAL A 116 -13.56 18.31 8.70
C VAL A 116 -12.50 19.40 8.61
N ARG A 117 -11.23 19.03 8.72
CA ARG A 117 -10.05 19.91 8.64
C ARG A 117 -9.02 19.33 7.69
N GLY A 118 -8.41 20.17 6.88
CA GLY A 118 -7.30 19.75 6.01
C GLY A 118 -6.09 19.27 6.82
N ASN A 119 -5.34 18.34 6.24
CA ASN A 119 -4.07 17.85 6.72
C ASN A 119 -3.07 17.80 5.53
N PRO A 120 -1.76 17.66 5.77
CA PRO A 120 -0.75 17.79 4.72
C PRO A 120 -0.60 16.53 3.85
N PHE A 121 -1.35 15.46 4.13
CA PHE A 121 -1.27 14.17 3.44
C PHE A 121 -2.29 14.05 2.30
N PHE A 122 -2.45 15.13 1.54
CA PHE A 122 -3.26 15.17 0.31
C PHE A 122 -2.45 14.74 -0.91
N CYS A 123 -3.10 14.57 -2.06
CA CYS A 123 -2.41 14.40 -3.33
C CYS A 123 -3.21 14.99 -4.50
N PHE A 124 -2.55 15.11 -5.64
CA PHE A 124 -3.15 15.47 -6.92
C PHE A 124 -3.04 14.30 -7.90
N ILE A 125 -3.91 14.28 -8.91
CA ILE A 125 -3.77 13.36 -10.04
C ILE A 125 -2.60 13.84 -10.89
N LYS A 126 -1.73 12.94 -11.34
CA LYS A 126 -0.57 13.33 -12.14
C LYS A 126 -1.02 13.87 -13.51
N SER A 127 -0.39 14.94 -13.99
CA SER A 127 -0.77 15.62 -15.24
C SER A 127 -0.89 14.71 -16.46
N LYS A 128 0.05 13.76 -16.59
CA LYS A 128 0.16 12.82 -17.73
C LYS A 128 -0.74 11.60 -17.62
N GLU A 129 -1.50 11.49 -16.54
CA GLU A 129 -2.30 10.32 -16.27
C GLU A 129 -3.61 10.33 -17.07
N LYS A 130 -3.99 9.16 -17.58
CA LYS A 130 -5.26 8.96 -18.29
C LYS A 130 -6.35 8.71 -17.26
N VAL A 131 -7.21 9.70 -17.04
CA VAL A 131 -8.36 9.61 -16.15
C VAL A 131 -9.60 10.18 -16.86
N PRO A 132 -10.82 9.78 -16.45
CA PRO A 132 -12.06 10.35 -16.97
C PRO A 132 -12.07 11.89 -16.90
N ALA A 133 -12.68 12.54 -17.90
CA ALA A 133 -12.58 13.99 -18.09
C ALA A 133 -13.03 14.83 -16.89
N ARG A 134 -13.99 14.33 -16.09
CA ARG A 134 -14.47 14.99 -14.87
C ARG A 134 -13.39 15.11 -13.78
N LEU A 135 -12.41 14.21 -13.77
CA LEU A 135 -11.31 14.24 -12.80
C LEU A 135 -10.17 15.20 -13.20
N ASN A 136 -10.22 15.81 -14.38
CA ASN A 136 -9.18 16.74 -14.84
C ASN A 136 -9.00 17.96 -13.92
N ILE A 137 -10.03 18.35 -13.17
CA ILE A 137 -9.93 19.46 -12.19
C ILE A 137 -9.01 19.15 -11.01
N TYR A 138 -8.72 17.87 -10.76
CA TYR A 138 -7.83 17.41 -9.69
C TYR A 138 -6.42 17.09 -10.20
N LYS A 139 -6.13 17.38 -11.48
CA LYS A 139 -4.80 17.18 -12.05
C LYS A 139 -3.85 18.28 -11.60
N GLN A 140 -2.61 17.89 -11.32
CA GLN A 140 -1.51 18.81 -11.06
C GLN A 140 -1.13 19.53 -12.36
N THR A 141 -1.59 20.76 -12.55
CA THR A 141 -1.21 21.59 -13.71
C THR A 141 0.04 22.41 -13.40
N SER A 142 0.94 22.59 -14.37
CA SER A 142 2.16 23.40 -14.24
C SER A 142 1.90 24.91 -14.31
N ASP A 143 0.71 25.32 -14.78
CA ASP A 143 0.37 26.72 -15.03
C ASP A 143 -0.75 27.18 -14.08
N GLU A 144 -0.49 28.28 -13.36
CA GLU A 144 -1.24 28.85 -12.23
C GLU A 144 -2.63 29.43 -12.55
N LEU A 145 -3.44 28.83 -13.43
CA LEU A 145 -4.72 29.43 -13.88
C LEU A 145 -6.00 28.73 -13.43
N TYR A 146 -5.89 27.58 -12.76
CA TYR A 146 -7.00 27.00 -11.99
C TYR A 146 -6.45 26.56 -10.63
N GLU A 147 -7.12 26.97 -9.55
CA GLU A 147 -6.82 26.48 -8.20
C GLU A 147 -6.85 24.96 -8.22
N ASN A 148 -5.68 24.31 -8.24
CA ASN A 148 -5.56 22.86 -8.26
C ASN A 148 -6.31 22.33 -7.03
N LYS A 149 -7.39 21.58 -7.24
CA LYS A 149 -8.13 21.00 -6.12
C LYS A 149 -7.44 19.72 -5.68
N SER A 150 -7.00 19.65 -4.43
CA SER A 150 -6.39 18.44 -3.90
C SER A 150 -7.45 17.40 -3.52
N LEU A 151 -7.03 16.13 -3.53
CA LEU A 151 -7.83 15.00 -3.08
C LEU A 151 -7.25 14.44 -1.78
N GLY A 152 -8.14 14.05 -0.88
CA GLY A 152 -7.83 13.50 0.43
C GLY A 152 -7.18 14.52 1.36
N GLY A 153 -6.33 14.02 2.27
CA GLY A 153 -5.60 14.85 3.20
C GLY A 153 -6.51 15.66 4.13
N TRP A 154 -7.41 15.00 4.85
CA TRP A 154 -8.25 15.65 5.85
C TRP A 154 -8.46 14.76 7.08
N SER A 155 -8.84 15.38 8.20
CA SER A 155 -9.22 14.70 9.45
C SER A 155 -10.60 15.19 9.90
N ALA A 156 -11.42 14.31 10.45
CA ALA A 156 -12.79 14.61 10.87
C ALA A 156 -13.26 13.68 11.99
N ASN A 157 -14.43 13.99 12.57
CA ASN A 157 -15.12 13.13 13.51
C ASN A 157 -16.33 12.51 12.80
N LEU A 158 -16.35 11.20 12.62
CA LEU A 158 -17.50 10.45 12.14
C LEU A 158 -18.50 10.27 13.27
N LYS A 159 -19.64 10.97 13.17
CA LYS A 159 -20.81 10.79 14.01
C LYS A 159 -21.72 9.74 13.41
N ILE A 160 -21.99 8.68 14.17
CA ILE A 160 -22.89 7.60 13.80
C ILE A 160 -24.04 7.62 14.80
N LEU A 161 -25.25 7.82 14.30
CA LEU A 161 -26.48 7.78 15.08
C LEU A 161 -27.29 6.57 14.65
N SER A 162 -27.45 5.58 15.52
CA SER A 162 -28.21 4.35 15.27
C SER A 162 -29.48 4.35 16.11
N VAL A 163 -30.63 4.22 15.47
CA VAL A 163 -31.94 4.14 16.11
C VAL A 163 -32.57 2.80 15.75
N ALA A 164 -32.71 1.91 16.72
CA ALA A 164 -33.31 0.61 16.53
C ALA A 164 -34.66 0.53 17.25
N THR A 165 -35.65 -0.01 16.57
CA THR A 165 -36.98 -0.29 17.12
C THR A 165 -37.23 -1.79 17.07
N PHE A 166 -37.66 -2.35 18.20
CA PHE A 166 -38.13 -3.73 18.30
C PHE A 166 -39.44 -3.73 19.07
N GLU A 167 -40.50 -4.26 18.45
CA GLU A 167 -41.88 -4.14 18.94
C GLU A 167 -42.25 -2.66 19.17
N GLU A 168 -42.51 -2.24 20.41
CA GLU A 168 -42.83 -0.85 20.78
C GLU A 168 -41.65 -0.12 21.44
N THR A 169 -40.48 -0.76 21.55
CA THR A 169 -39.32 -0.20 22.24
C THR A 169 -38.30 0.33 21.23
N THR A 170 -37.95 1.60 21.36
CA THR A 170 -36.91 2.25 20.56
C THR A 170 -35.68 2.55 21.41
N ARG A 171 -34.50 2.23 20.89
CA ARG A 171 -33.19 2.58 21.48
C ARG A 171 -32.35 3.36 20.49
N ARG A 172 -31.62 4.33 21.03
CA ARG A 172 -30.76 5.24 20.27
C ARG A 172 -29.34 5.14 20.82
N ILE A 173 -28.37 4.93 19.94
CA ILE A 173 -26.94 4.94 20.23
C ILE A 173 -26.26 5.98 19.35
N GLU A 174 -25.40 6.80 19.94
CA GLU A 174 -24.59 7.78 19.23
C GLU A 174 -23.11 7.50 19.49
N VAL A 175 -22.33 7.36 18.42
CA VAL A 175 -20.89 7.08 18.48
C VAL A 175 -20.13 8.13 17.69
N LEU A 176 -19.04 8.62 18.25
CA LEU A 176 -18.08 9.50 17.59
C LEU A 176 -16.77 8.74 17.40
N LYS A 177 -16.27 8.69 16.18
CA LYS A 177 -14.97 8.09 15.84
C LYS A 177 -14.12 9.09 15.07
N ASP A 178 -12.81 9.06 15.29
CA ASP A 178 -11.89 9.88 14.51
C ASP A 178 -11.65 9.21 13.16
N VAL A 179 -11.70 10.01 12.10
CA VAL A 179 -11.45 9.56 10.73
C VAL A 179 -10.40 10.43 10.09
N LYS A 180 -9.43 9.79 9.43
CA LYS A 180 -8.37 10.48 8.70
C LYS A 180 -8.28 9.93 7.29
N MET A 181 -8.28 10.81 6.30
CA MET A 181 -7.95 10.48 4.92
C MET A 181 -6.49 10.86 4.68
N LEU A 182 -5.65 9.86 4.39
CA LEU A 182 -4.20 10.03 4.24
C LEU A 182 -3.74 9.41 2.92
N ASN A 183 -2.90 10.11 2.18
CA ASN A 183 -2.05 9.50 1.17
C ASN A 183 -1.04 8.58 1.86
N VAL A 184 -1.02 7.29 1.54
CA VAL A 184 -0.06 6.32 2.10
C VAL A 184 1.01 5.87 1.11
N SER A 185 1.23 6.64 0.04
CA SER A 185 2.28 6.36 -0.92
C SER A 185 3.67 6.41 -0.27
N PRO A 186 4.59 5.50 -0.62
CA PRO A 186 5.95 5.57 -0.12
C PRO A 186 6.68 6.82 -0.68
N PRO A 187 7.77 7.27 -0.03
CA PRO A 187 8.65 8.27 -0.62
C PRO A 187 9.16 7.86 -2.00
N ALA A 188 9.24 8.80 -2.94
CA ALA A 188 9.75 8.60 -4.32
C ALA A 188 9.11 7.39 -5.06
N PRO A 189 7.77 7.27 -5.10
CA PRO A 189 7.08 6.07 -5.59
C PRO A 189 7.33 5.80 -7.08
N GLU A 190 7.70 6.80 -7.88
CA GLU A 190 8.05 6.66 -9.31
C GLU A 190 9.43 6.04 -9.58
N TYR A 191 10.29 5.92 -8.57
CA TYR A 191 11.63 5.34 -8.71
C TYR A 191 11.65 3.94 -8.09
N SER A 192 12.26 2.97 -8.77
CA SER A 192 12.62 1.68 -8.15
C SER A 192 13.79 1.86 -7.19
N LEU A 193 14.73 2.73 -7.58
CA LEU A 193 15.91 3.07 -6.79
C LEU A 193 16.11 4.59 -6.80
N PHE A 194 16.12 5.20 -5.61
CA PHE A 194 16.46 6.60 -5.41
C PHE A 194 17.62 6.72 -4.42
N ILE A 195 18.76 7.23 -4.88
CA ILE A 195 19.93 7.51 -4.04
C ILE A 195 20.00 9.02 -3.81
N SER A 196 19.57 9.47 -2.62
CA SER A 196 19.47 10.90 -2.29
C SER A 196 20.82 11.55 -1.99
N GLY A 197 21.82 10.76 -1.59
CA GLY A 197 23.18 11.23 -1.31
C GLY A 197 23.90 11.74 -2.55
N LYS A 198 24.82 12.69 -2.31
CA LYS A 198 25.67 13.31 -3.36
C LYS A 198 27.04 12.62 -3.50
N ASN A 199 27.22 11.50 -2.82
CA ASN A 199 28.46 10.75 -2.80
C ASN A 199 28.66 9.94 -4.09
N VAL A 200 29.88 9.43 -4.27
CA VAL A 200 30.17 8.41 -5.28
C VAL A 200 29.88 7.04 -4.67
N GLU A 201 28.88 6.35 -5.19
CA GLU A 201 28.51 4.99 -4.80
C GLU A 201 29.02 3.99 -5.85
N GLU A 202 29.50 2.84 -5.40
CA GLU A 202 30.08 1.81 -6.27
C GLU A 202 29.41 0.44 -6.06
N LEU A 203 28.86 -0.12 -7.14
CA LEU A 203 28.39 -1.49 -7.21
C LEU A 203 29.48 -2.36 -7.85
N ARG A 204 30.47 -2.75 -7.04
CA ARG A 204 31.67 -3.45 -7.52
C ARG A 204 31.58 -4.97 -7.47
N ASN A 205 31.16 -5.53 -6.33
CA ASN A 205 31.15 -6.98 -6.08
C ASN A 205 29.75 -7.42 -5.66
N GLY A 206 29.41 -8.68 -5.91
CA GLY A 206 28.13 -9.27 -5.56
C GLY A 206 27.06 -9.02 -6.61
N GLU A 207 25.79 -9.16 -6.21
CA GLU A 207 24.63 -8.99 -7.07
C GLU A 207 23.82 -7.76 -6.65
N PHE A 208 23.39 -6.97 -7.63
CA PHE A 208 22.47 -5.85 -7.42
C PHE A 208 21.56 -5.76 -8.64
N LEU A 209 20.35 -6.30 -8.52
CA LEU A 209 19.38 -6.36 -9.59
C LEU A 209 18.24 -5.38 -9.31
N VAL A 210 17.83 -4.64 -10.32
CA VAL A 210 16.63 -3.81 -10.29
C VAL A 210 15.74 -4.24 -11.46
N SER A 211 14.61 -4.85 -11.12
CA SER A 211 13.51 -5.09 -12.05
C SER A 211 12.56 -3.88 -11.99
N ASN A 212 12.34 -3.26 -13.14
CA ASN A 212 11.59 -1.99 -13.24
C ASN A 212 10.15 -2.20 -13.71
N TRP A 213 9.72 -3.46 -13.81
CA TRP A 213 8.48 -3.86 -14.45
C TRP A 213 7.67 -4.74 -13.49
N ASP A 214 6.40 -4.37 -13.31
CA ASP A 214 5.39 -5.28 -12.79
C ASP A 214 4.85 -6.08 -13.99
N PHE A 215 5.30 -7.33 -14.11
CA PHE A 215 5.07 -8.18 -15.28
C PHE A 215 3.65 -8.77 -15.35
N SER A 216 2.85 -8.59 -14.30
CA SER A 216 1.73 -9.49 -13.99
C SER A 216 0.47 -9.29 -14.83
N ASP A 217 -0.02 -8.06 -15.03
CA ASP A 217 -1.36 -7.83 -15.60
C ASP A 217 -1.38 -7.24 -17.02
N THR A 218 -0.37 -6.46 -17.41
CA THR A 218 -0.37 -5.70 -18.67
C THR A 218 0.15 -6.48 -19.88
N ILE A 219 0.79 -7.62 -19.64
CA ILE A 219 1.45 -8.44 -20.65
C ILE A 219 0.44 -9.30 -21.42
N GLY A 220 -0.56 -9.87 -20.75
CA GLY A 220 -1.62 -10.64 -21.41
C GLY A 220 -2.34 -9.82 -22.48
N SER A 221 -2.67 -8.56 -22.17
CA SER A 221 -3.38 -7.67 -23.10
C SER A 221 -2.55 -7.20 -24.30
N VAL A 222 -1.22 -7.21 -24.19
CA VAL A 222 -0.30 -6.86 -25.30
C VAL A 222 0.09 -8.08 -26.12
N ILE A 223 0.25 -9.22 -25.47
CA ILE A 223 0.72 -10.45 -26.10
C ILE A 223 -0.41 -11.19 -26.79
N GLU A 224 -1.61 -11.26 -26.22
CA GLU A 224 -2.74 -11.94 -26.87
C GLU A 224 -3.05 -11.42 -28.29
N PRO A 225 -3.06 -10.09 -28.56
CA PRO A 225 -3.21 -9.57 -29.92
C PRO A 225 -2.05 -9.92 -30.83
N LEU A 226 -0.80 -9.78 -30.36
CA LEU A 226 0.42 -10.14 -31.10
C LEU A 226 0.42 -11.63 -31.46
N MET A 227 -0.02 -12.47 -30.52
CA MET A 227 -0.13 -13.91 -30.66
C MET A 227 -1.20 -14.34 -31.66
N LYS A 228 -2.38 -13.71 -31.65
CA LYS A 228 -3.42 -13.97 -32.66
C LYS A 228 -2.95 -13.59 -34.06
N GLU A 229 -2.12 -12.56 -34.20
CA GLU A 229 -1.60 -12.08 -35.48
C GLU A 229 -0.42 -12.92 -36.01
N VAL A 230 0.37 -13.51 -35.10
CA VAL A 230 1.55 -14.35 -35.43
C VAL A 230 1.20 -15.85 -35.48
N GLY A 231 -0.08 -16.20 -35.29
CA GLY A 231 -0.68 -17.49 -34.90
C GLY A 231 -0.26 -18.83 -35.54
N GLU A 232 0.74 -18.88 -36.40
CA GLU A 232 1.29 -20.13 -36.96
C GLU A 232 2.79 -20.35 -36.66
N SER A 233 3.51 -19.34 -36.17
CA SER A 233 4.97 -19.43 -35.89
C SER A 233 5.33 -19.68 -34.42
N PHE A 234 4.37 -19.43 -33.52
CA PHE A 234 4.55 -19.56 -32.07
C PHE A 234 3.88 -20.85 -31.58
N ASN A 235 4.67 -21.86 -31.21
CA ASN A 235 4.14 -23.03 -30.48
C ASN A 235 3.89 -22.67 -29.02
N PHE A 236 2.85 -21.87 -28.78
CA PHE A 236 2.48 -21.42 -27.44
C PHE A 236 1.55 -22.41 -26.75
N ARG A 237 1.86 -22.74 -25.50
CA ARG A 237 0.99 -23.55 -24.62
C ARG A 237 0.58 -22.75 -23.39
N GLY A 238 -0.38 -21.84 -23.55
CA GLY A 238 -1.20 -21.24 -22.49
C GLY A 238 -0.47 -20.46 -21.37
N ALA A 239 -0.88 -19.21 -21.14
CA ALA A 239 -0.50 -18.47 -19.94
C ALA A 239 -1.20 -19.10 -18.71
N GLY A 240 -0.43 -19.71 -17.81
CA GLY A 240 -0.85 -19.91 -16.42
C GLY A 240 -0.53 -18.66 -15.60
N GLU A 241 -1.28 -18.43 -14.52
CA GLU A 241 -1.15 -17.28 -13.58
C GLU A 241 0.18 -17.24 -12.78
N ASP A 242 1.14 -18.11 -13.09
CA ASP A 242 2.37 -18.27 -12.31
C ASP A 242 3.49 -17.36 -12.86
N GLU A 243 4.17 -16.59 -12.00
CA GLU A 243 5.27 -15.65 -12.33
C GLU A 243 6.36 -16.29 -13.20
N LYS A 244 6.64 -17.58 -12.96
CA LYS A 244 7.58 -18.38 -13.77
C LYS A 244 7.14 -18.53 -15.22
N THR A 245 5.84 -18.60 -15.47
CA THR A 245 5.27 -18.70 -16.82
C THR A 245 5.42 -17.37 -17.56
N GLN A 246 5.31 -16.24 -16.86
CA GLN A 246 5.45 -14.89 -17.43
C GLN A 246 6.91 -14.52 -17.76
N ALA A 247 7.86 -14.90 -16.91
CA ALA A 247 9.29 -14.76 -17.22
C ALA A 247 9.70 -15.61 -18.43
N ASN A 248 9.15 -16.83 -18.55
CA ASN A 248 9.32 -17.67 -19.73
C ASN A 248 8.68 -17.06 -20.98
N LEU A 249 7.50 -16.46 -20.83
CA LEU A 249 6.78 -15.75 -21.89
C LEU A 249 7.61 -14.60 -22.48
N LEU A 250 8.28 -13.85 -21.62
CA LEU A 250 9.18 -12.77 -22.00
C LEU A 250 10.39 -13.32 -22.78
N ASN A 251 10.99 -14.40 -22.28
CA ASN A 251 12.11 -15.08 -22.95
C ASN A 251 11.69 -15.63 -24.33
N GLU A 252 10.48 -16.18 -24.46
CA GLU A 252 9.94 -16.69 -25.73
C GLU A 252 9.64 -15.57 -26.74
N LEU A 253 9.04 -14.46 -26.29
CA LEU A 253 8.90 -13.25 -27.10
C LEU A 253 10.24 -12.66 -27.53
N GLN A 254 11.22 -12.67 -26.65
CA GLN A 254 12.58 -12.20 -26.92
C GLN A 254 13.30 -13.10 -27.94
N ASP A 255 13.15 -14.41 -27.84
CA ASP A 255 13.65 -15.38 -28.82
C ASP A 255 13.00 -15.18 -30.20
N PHE A 256 11.73 -14.80 -30.25
CA PHE A 256 11.06 -14.49 -31.50
C PHE A 256 11.48 -13.16 -32.11
N ILE A 257 11.57 -12.09 -31.31
CA ILE A 257 12.01 -10.76 -31.78
C ILE A 257 13.43 -10.83 -32.36
N SER A 258 14.32 -11.57 -31.69
CA SER A 258 15.71 -11.74 -32.13
C SER A 258 15.86 -12.59 -33.39
N ARG A 259 14.91 -13.50 -33.66
CA ARG A 259 14.90 -14.34 -34.88
C ARG A 259 14.16 -13.68 -36.06
N THR A 260 13.36 -12.66 -35.81
CA THR A 260 12.46 -12.06 -36.81
C THR A 260 13.10 -10.84 -37.49
N ASN A 261 13.38 -10.94 -38.80
CA ASN A 261 13.90 -9.85 -39.64
C ASN A 261 12.83 -8.81 -40.08
N ASN A 262 11.62 -8.85 -39.52
CA ASN A 262 10.51 -7.98 -39.91
C ASN A 262 10.53 -6.66 -39.12
N VAL A 263 11.03 -5.60 -39.77
CA VAL A 263 11.11 -4.23 -39.22
C VAL A 263 9.75 -3.67 -38.81
N GLY A 264 8.67 -4.02 -39.51
CA GLY A 264 7.30 -3.57 -39.19
C GLY A 264 6.81 -4.14 -37.85
N LEU A 265 7.08 -5.41 -37.60
CA LEU A 265 6.71 -6.09 -36.36
C LEU A 265 7.56 -5.59 -35.18
N GLN A 266 8.86 -5.36 -35.40
CA GLN A 266 9.74 -4.73 -34.40
C GLN A 266 9.24 -3.32 -34.02
N ASN A 267 8.81 -2.51 -34.99
CA ASN A 267 8.25 -1.18 -34.73
C ASN A 267 6.93 -1.24 -33.96
N LYS A 268 6.05 -2.19 -34.26
CA LYS A 268 4.78 -2.38 -33.56
C LYS A 268 5.00 -2.83 -32.11
N ILE A 269 5.95 -3.74 -31.86
CA ILE A 269 6.36 -4.15 -30.51
C ILE A 269 6.99 -2.97 -29.75
N ASN A 270 7.87 -2.18 -30.39
CA ASN A 270 8.41 -0.98 -29.77
C ASN A 270 7.30 0.02 -29.40
N GLN A 271 6.29 0.20 -30.25
CA GLN A 271 5.12 1.05 -29.95
C GLN A 271 4.29 0.50 -28.79
N LEU A 272 4.06 -0.81 -28.74
CA LEU A 272 3.34 -1.45 -27.63
C LEU A 272 4.11 -1.31 -26.31
N ILE A 273 5.41 -1.57 -26.29
CA ILE A 273 6.27 -1.35 -25.11
C ILE A 273 6.28 0.13 -24.68
N MET A 274 6.24 1.07 -25.63
CA MET A 274 6.11 2.49 -25.31
C MET A 274 4.73 2.89 -24.76
N GLN A 275 3.68 2.15 -25.13
CA GLN A 275 2.31 2.37 -24.65
C GLN A 275 2.07 1.75 -23.26
N MET A 276 2.84 0.73 -22.89
CA MET A 276 2.90 0.16 -21.55
C MET A 276 3.61 1.12 -20.59
N ASN A 277 2.87 2.05 -19.98
CA ASN A 277 3.31 2.67 -18.72
C ASN A 277 3.19 1.59 -17.63
N PRO A 278 4.25 1.27 -16.86
CA PRO A 278 4.87 2.26 -15.98
C PRO A 278 6.41 2.17 -15.95
N TRP A 279 7.12 3.21 -16.44
CA TRP A 279 8.60 3.21 -16.34
C TRP A 279 9.06 3.51 -14.92
N ALA A 280 9.33 2.48 -14.14
CA ALA A 280 10.09 2.65 -12.91
C ALA A 280 11.49 3.20 -13.25
N LYS A 281 11.97 4.14 -12.44
CA LYS A 281 13.16 4.93 -12.74
C LYS A 281 14.26 4.65 -11.74
N VAL A 282 15.50 4.90 -12.16
CA VAL A 282 16.64 4.93 -11.24
C VAL A 282 17.17 6.36 -11.16
N ARG A 283 17.30 6.88 -9.94
CA ARG A 283 17.84 8.22 -9.69
C ARG A 283 18.99 8.18 -8.70
N THR A 284 20.00 8.99 -8.99
CA THR A 284 21.08 9.32 -8.05
C THR A 284 21.37 10.81 -8.10
N ASN A 285 21.54 11.42 -6.93
CA ASN A 285 21.94 12.83 -6.84
C ASN A 285 23.46 13.03 -6.88
N GLY A 286 24.22 11.95 -6.65
CA GLY A 286 25.68 11.90 -6.76
C GLY A 286 26.13 11.20 -8.04
N GLU A 287 27.05 10.25 -7.88
CA GLU A 287 27.54 9.40 -8.96
C GLU A 287 27.37 7.93 -8.58
N LEU A 288 26.75 7.14 -9.45
CA LEU A 288 26.62 5.69 -9.29
C LEU A 288 27.48 4.97 -10.32
N ARG A 289 28.47 4.23 -9.85
CA ARG A 289 29.36 3.40 -10.69
C ARG A 289 28.93 1.95 -10.62
N VAL A 290 28.57 1.40 -11.76
CA VAL A 290 28.10 0.01 -11.90
C VAL A 290 29.15 -0.81 -12.61
N TYR A 291 29.73 -1.80 -11.91
CA TYR A 291 30.69 -2.74 -12.49
C TYR A 291 29.93 -3.96 -13.01
N LEU A 292 30.06 -4.21 -14.32
CA LEU A 292 29.28 -5.24 -15.02
C LEU A 292 30.04 -6.60 -15.08
N PRO A 293 29.35 -7.76 -15.12
CA PRO A 293 29.96 -9.11 -15.05
C PRO A 293 30.80 -9.55 -16.26
N PHE A 294 30.24 -9.46 -17.46
CA PHE A 294 30.78 -9.96 -18.74
C PHE A 294 29.89 -9.40 -19.87
N PHE A 295 30.21 -9.62 -21.17
CA PHE A 295 29.38 -9.16 -22.31
C PHE A 295 27.88 -9.25 -21.99
N GLU A 296 27.25 -8.12 -21.67
CA GLU A 296 25.82 -8.12 -21.40
C GLU A 296 25.06 -8.00 -22.70
N VAL A 297 23.98 -8.76 -22.75
CA VAL A 297 22.93 -8.79 -23.76
C VAL A 297 22.30 -7.40 -24.00
N ASP A 298 22.53 -6.41 -23.14
CA ASP A 298 22.20 -5.00 -23.38
C ASP A 298 22.97 -4.41 -24.56
N ASP A 299 24.22 -4.83 -24.76
CA ASP A 299 24.97 -4.52 -25.98
C ASP A 299 24.48 -5.37 -27.16
N ILE A 300 23.73 -6.47 -26.93
CA ILE A 300 23.04 -7.27 -27.97
C ILE A 300 21.73 -6.60 -28.46
N ILE A 301 21.11 -5.67 -27.72
CA ILE A 301 20.00 -4.85 -28.27
C ILE A 301 20.47 -3.52 -28.85
N ASN A 302 21.53 -2.90 -28.31
CA ASN A 302 22.23 -1.83 -29.03
C ASN A 302 22.90 -2.36 -30.33
N TYR A 303 23.26 -3.66 -30.35
CA TYR A 303 23.79 -4.47 -31.47
C TYR A 303 23.02 -4.36 -32.78
N PHE A 304 21.69 -4.22 -32.69
CA PHE A 304 20.82 -4.21 -33.87
C PHE A 304 20.50 -2.80 -34.36
N VAL A 305 20.97 -1.76 -33.66
CA VAL A 305 20.70 -0.36 -34.01
C VAL A 305 21.93 0.33 -34.62
N ASP A 306 23.15 -0.06 -34.25
CA ASP A 306 24.38 0.56 -34.76
C ASP A 306 25.36 -0.50 -35.30
N ASN A 307 25.46 -0.60 -36.64
CA ASN A 307 26.31 -1.54 -37.40
C ASN A 307 27.84 -1.40 -37.18
N ARG A 308 28.29 -0.73 -36.12
CA ARG A 308 29.70 -0.34 -35.91
C ARG A 308 30.42 -1.04 -34.75
N PHE A 309 29.76 -1.93 -34.01
CA PHE A 309 30.37 -2.58 -32.83
C PHE A 309 31.15 -3.87 -33.12
N ALA A 310 31.19 -4.34 -34.37
CA ALA A 310 32.01 -5.48 -34.78
C ALA A 310 33.52 -5.30 -34.51
N GLU A 311 33.95 -4.09 -34.11
CA GLU A 311 35.37 -3.73 -33.96
C GLU A 311 35.90 -3.78 -32.51
N LEU A 312 35.05 -3.82 -31.46
CA LEU A 312 35.50 -3.64 -30.06
C LEU A 312 34.75 -4.52 -29.02
N PRO A 313 35.28 -5.70 -28.68
CA PRO A 313 34.70 -6.56 -27.64
C PRO A 313 34.81 -5.97 -26.22
N GLU A 314 33.73 -6.00 -25.41
CA GLU A 314 33.71 -5.50 -24.01
C GLU A 314 33.67 -6.69 -23.00
N VAL A 315 34.44 -6.63 -21.91
CA VAL A 315 34.51 -7.65 -20.85
C VAL A 315 34.27 -7.03 -19.48
N GLY A 316 33.50 -7.70 -18.64
CA GLY A 316 33.21 -7.25 -17.29
C GLY A 316 34.17 -7.78 -16.21
N TYR A 317 33.77 -7.58 -14.97
CA TYR A 317 34.46 -7.95 -13.74
C TYR A 317 33.91 -9.27 -13.20
N VAL A 318 34.81 -10.17 -12.79
CA VAL A 318 34.44 -11.46 -12.20
C VAL A 318 33.74 -11.24 -10.85
N ASN A 319 32.67 -12.01 -10.57
CA ASN A 319 31.86 -11.93 -9.35
C ASN A 319 31.04 -10.63 -9.18
N SER A 320 30.74 -9.93 -10.28
CA SER A 320 29.89 -8.74 -10.28
C SER A 320 28.62 -9.00 -11.08
N ASN A 321 27.46 -9.25 -10.48
CA ASN A 321 26.18 -9.40 -11.17
C ASN A 321 25.27 -8.20 -10.93
N ASN A 322 25.75 -7.00 -11.28
CA ASN A 322 25.00 -5.75 -11.06
C ASN A 322 24.26 -5.34 -12.33
N ARG A 323 22.94 -5.15 -12.24
CA ARG A 323 22.08 -4.67 -13.33
C ARG A 323 20.97 -3.78 -12.78
N LEU A 324 20.82 -2.58 -13.34
CA LEU A 324 19.83 -1.59 -12.91
C LEU A 324 18.51 -1.61 -13.70
N HIS A 325 18.28 -2.66 -14.48
CA HIS A 325 17.10 -2.86 -15.31
C HIS A 325 16.98 -4.32 -15.75
N ASP A 326 15.82 -4.73 -16.25
CA ASP A 326 15.64 -6.06 -16.83
C ASP A 326 16.40 -6.21 -18.16
N ARG A 327 16.90 -7.42 -18.46
CA ARG A 327 17.59 -7.70 -19.73
C ARG A 327 16.73 -7.16 -20.87
N PHE A 328 17.30 -6.33 -21.76
CA PHE A 328 16.63 -5.73 -22.91
C PHE A 328 15.77 -4.47 -22.67
N MET A 329 15.53 -4.09 -21.41
CA MET A 329 14.72 -2.92 -21.05
C MET A 329 15.56 -1.66 -20.75
N GLY A 330 16.88 -1.71 -20.93
CA GLY A 330 17.78 -0.61 -20.60
C GLY A 330 17.50 0.69 -21.36
N LYS A 331 17.02 0.58 -22.61
CA LYS A 331 16.62 1.73 -23.44
C LYS A 331 15.31 2.39 -22.96
N TYR A 332 14.46 1.65 -22.25
CA TYR A 332 13.17 2.11 -21.72
C TYR A 332 13.26 2.51 -20.25
N THR A 333 14.22 1.96 -19.51
CA THR A 333 14.52 2.39 -18.14
C THR A 333 15.11 3.79 -18.18
N ARG A 334 14.50 4.72 -17.46
CA ARG A 334 14.97 6.10 -17.36
C ARG A 334 15.92 6.25 -16.17
N PHE A 335 17.11 6.76 -16.47
CA PHE A 335 18.13 7.06 -15.47
C PHE A 335 18.25 8.57 -15.28
N GLU A 336 18.25 9.04 -14.04
CA GLU A 336 18.40 10.45 -13.71
C GLU A 336 19.62 10.64 -12.80
N GLY A 337 20.55 11.50 -13.22
CA GLY A 337 21.84 11.68 -12.55
C GLY A 337 23.01 10.98 -13.24
N VAL A 338 24.16 10.96 -12.57
CA VAL A 338 25.42 10.45 -13.14
C VAL A 338 25.53 8.95 -12.88
N VAL A 339 24.98 8.14 -13.78
CA VAL A 339 25.07 6.66 -13.71
C VAL A 339 26.06 6.17 -14.78
N MET A 340 27.13 5.52 -14.33
CA MET A 340 28.26 5.11 -15.16
C MET A 340 28.39 3.58 -15.17
N LYS A 341 28.53 2.97 -16.35
CA LYS A 341 28.97 1.58 -16.47
C LYS A 341 30.50 1.52 -16.54
N HIS A 342 31.08 0.62 -15.76
CA HIS A 342 32.50 0.31 -15.69
C HIS A 342 32.76 -1.09 -16.25
N TYR A 343 33.67 -1.19 -17.21
CA TYR A 343 34.01 -2.44 -17.90
C TYR A 343 35.39 -2.34 -18.57
N PHE A 344 35.89 -3.45 -19.11
CA PHE A 344 37.13 -3.53 -19.87
C PHE A 344 36.86 -3.60 -21.37
N GLU A 345 37.56 -2.80 -22.16
CA GLU A 345 37.59 -2.94 -23.62
C GLU A 345 38.71 -3.91 -24.01
N ILE A 346 38.36 -4.98 -24.75
CA ILE A 346 39.32 -5.85 -25.44
C ILE A 346 39.67 -5.20 -26.78
N ARG A 347 40.96 -5.12 -27.10
CA ARG A 347 41.41 -4.75 -28.44
C ARG A 347 41.62 -6.01 -29.28
N PRO A 348 41.22 -6.01 -30.57
CA PRO A 348 41.42 -7.17 -31.44
C PRO A 348 42.91 -7.54 -31.56
N TYR A 349 43.16 -8.85 -31.61
CA TYR A 349 44.46 -9.54 -31.59
C TYR A 349 45.49 -9.03 -32.61
N ILE A 350 45.07 -8.29 -33.64
CA ILE A 350 45.92 -7.84 -34.76
C ILE A 350 46.96 -6.79 -34.30
N THR A 351 46.70 -6.09 -33.19
CA THR A 351 47.68 -5.22 -32.54
C THR A 351 48.25 -5.94 -31.32
N ASN A 352 49.54 -6.27 -31.32
CA ASN A 352 50.36 -6.94 -30.29
C ASN A 352 50.34 -6.30 -28.86
N ARG A 353 49.17 -5.97 -28.32
CA ARG A 353 48.97 -5.34 -27.01
C ARG A 353 47.78 -6.00 -26.32
N ASP A 354 48.04 -7.06 -25.56
CA ASP A 354 47.09 -7.79 -24.69
C ASP A 354 46.53 -6.99 -23.50
N ARG A 355 46.51 -5.66 -23.56
CA ARG A 355 46.10 -4.84 -22.42
C ARG A 355 44.61 -4.49 -22.51
N LYS A 356 43.81 -5.20 -21.71
CA LYS A 356 42.48 -4.75 -21.29
C LYS A 356 42.58 -3.31 -20.77
N LYS A 357 41.82 -2.38 -21.34
CA LYS A 357 41.77 -0.99 -20.87
C LYS A 357 40.43 -0.75 -20.20
N GLU A 358 40.46 -0.27 -18.97
CA GLU A 358 39.25 0.15 -18.26
C GLU A 358 38.58 1.32 -19.01
N ARG A 359 37.26 1.22 -19.16
CA ARG A 359 36.40 2.20 -19.81
C ARG A 359 35.21 2.50 -18.92
N ASN A 360 34.89 3.80 -18.88
CA ASN A 360 33.72 4.31 -18.19
C ASN A 360 32.86 5.01 -19.23
N LYS A 361 31.60 4.60 -19.35
CA LYS A 361 30.59 5.24 -20.20
C LYS A 361 29.34 5.51 -19.38
N LEU A 362 28.48 6.40 -19.87
CA LEU A 362 27.12 6.49 -19.36
C LEU A 362 26.46 5.12 -19.46
N TYR A 363 25.67 4.78 -18.44
CA TYR A 363 25.04 3.47 -18.34
C TYR A 363 24.17 3.17 -19.57
N THR A 364 23.32 4.11 -19.99
CA THR A 364 22.63 4.08 -21.30
C THR A 364 22.65 5.47 -21.96
N LEU A 365 23.18 5.59 -23.17
CA LEU A 365 23.35 6.89 -23.85
C LEU A 365 22.03 7.67 -24.04
N PHE A 366 20.94 6.98 -24.38
CA PHE A 366 19.67 7.62 -24.75
C PHE A 366 18.73 7.86 -23.57
N SER A 367 18.84 7.06 -22.50
CA SER A 367 17.90 7.11 -21.37
C SER A 367 18.49 7.74 -20.10
N THR A 368 19.80 8.01 -20.06
CA THR A 368 20.45 8.71 -18.94
C THR A 368 20.39 10.23 -19.09
N ARG A 369 19.61 10.88 -18.22
CA ARG A 369 19.54 12.33 -18.05
C ARG A 369 20.56 12.80 -17.01
N ARG A 370 21.83 12.89 -17.43
CA ARG A 370 22.96 13.20 -16.55
C ARG A 370 22.81 14.47 -15.71
N ARG A 371 22.28 15.55 -16.30
CA ARG A 371 22.16 16.87 -15.65
C ARG A 371 20.88 17.05 -14.85
N TYR A 372 20.01 16.03 -14.77
CA TYR A 372 18.71 16.18 -14.14
C TYR A 372 18.78 16.71 -12.69
N PRO A 373 19.62 16.17 -11.78
CA PRO A 373 19.68 16.67 -10.40
C PRO A 373 20.22 18.12 -10.31
N LEU A 374 21.10 18.51 -11.24
CA LEU A 374 21.61 19.88 -11.33
C LEU A 374 20.56 20.87 -11.85
N GLN A 375 19.64 20.40 -12.69
CA GLN A 375 18.56 21.21 -13.27
C GLN A 375 17.36 21.34 -12.33
N ASN A 376 17.18 20.40 -11.39
CA ASN A 376 16.07 20.35 -10.45
C ASN A 376 16.61 20.22 -9.01
N PRO A 377 17.30 21.25 -8.48
CA PRO A 377 17.92 21.20 -7.16
C PRO A 377 16.90 21.06 -6.03
N ASP A 378 15.65 21.50 -6.25
CA ASP A 378 14.57 21.43 -5.27
C ASP A 378 14.01 19.99 -5.13
N GLU A 379 14.36 19.07 -6.05
CA GLU A 379 13.95 17.67 -6.02
C GLU A 379 15.02 16.74 -5.43
N TYR A 380 16.02 17.25 -4.70
CA TYR A 380 17.09 16.39 -4.17
C TYR A 380 16.58 15.38 -3.14
N GLU A 381 15.67 15.76 -2.26
CA GLU A 381 15.03 14.82 -1.36
C GLU A 381 13.76 14.26 -2.03
N PRO A 382 13.39 13.00 -1.74
CA PRO A 382 12.13 12.44 -2.21
C PRO A 382 10.96 13.35 -1.86
N GLU A 383 10.14 13.66 -2.86
CA GLU A 383 8.83 14.27 -2.63
C GLU A 383 8.08 13.43 -1.57
N TYR A 384 7.33 14.10 -0.69
CA TYR A 384 6.60 13.49 0.44
C TYR A 384 7.43 13.11 1.68
N LEU A 385 8.74 12.92 1.58
CA LEU A 385 9.57 12.58 2.75
C LEU A 385 9.65 13.71 3.78
N ASP A 386 9.75 14.96 3.34
CA ASP A 386 9.85 16.10 4.26
C ASP A 386 8.53 16.34 5.00
N VAL A 387 7.39 16.13 4.32
CA VAL A 387 6.07 16.13 4.96
C VAL A 387 5.99 15.06 6.05
N LEU A 388 6.48 13.84 5.78
CA LEU A 388 6.55 12.79 6.80
C LEU A 388 7.43 13.20 7.99
N LYS A 389 8.64 13.73 7.73
CA LYS A 389 9.56 14.18 8.79
C LYS A 389 8.94 15.22 9.73
N GLU A 390 8.16 16.14 9.18
CA GLU A 390 7.58 17.25 9.95
C GLU A 390 6.23 16.92 10.59
N LYS A 391 5.41 16.07 9.95
CA LYS A 391 3.97 15.95 10.26
C LYS A 391 3.53 14.54 10.61
N ALA A 392 4.39 13.52 10.52
CA ALA A 392 3.97 12.14 10.74
C ALA A 392 3.39 11.90 12.15
N MET A 393 4.03 12.42 13.19
CA MET A 393 3.56 12.28 14.58
C MET A 393 2.18 12.90 14.81
N ASP A 394 1.93 14.09 14.24
CA ASP A 394 0.69 14.84 14.46
C ASP A 394 -0.54 14.14 13.83
N PHE A 395 -0.32 13.46 12.70
CA PHE A 395 -1.40 12.84 11.93
C PHE A 395 -1.36 11.31 11.94
N ALA A 396 -0.47 10.69 12.70
CA ALA A 396 -0.38 9.24 12.86
C ALA A 396 -1.75 8.60 13.12
N THR A 397 -2.05 7.53 12.40
CA THR A 397 -3.22 6.68 12.67
C THR A 397 -3.01 5.96 14.00
N ILE A 398 -1.80 5.44 14.21
CA ILE A 398 -1.40 4.72 15.41
C ILE A 398 -0.02 5.22 15.85
N VAL A 399 0.09 5.62 17.11
CA VAL A 399 1.38 5.94 17.74
C VAL A 399 1.78 4.77 18.61
N LEU A 400 2.89 4.12 18.27
CA LEU A 400 3.43 2.98 18.99
C LEU A 400 4.15 3.47 20.26
N PRO A 401 3.82 2.92 21.45
CA PRO A 401 4.46 3.31 22.69
C PRO A 401 5.94 2.89 22.72
N ARG A 402 6.76 3.66 23.43
CA ARG A 402 8.23 3.48 23.52
C ARG A 402 8.62 2.06 23.94
N ASP A 403 7.84 1.45 24.82
CA ASP A 403 8.19 0.19 25.47
C ASP A 403 7.78 -1.05 24.65
N GLN A 404 7.15 -0.86 23.48
CA GLN A 404 6.55 -1.94 22.67
C GLN A 404 6.75 -1.77 21.16
N ALA A 405 7.94 -1.41 20.71
CA ALA A 405 8.23 -1.35 19.28
C ALA A 405 8.66 -2.73 18.73
N VAL A 406 7.93 -3.80 19.08
CA VAL A 406 8.08 -5.13 18.48
C VAL A 406 6.76 -5.49 17.79
N LEU A 407 6.75 -5.41 16.47
CA LEU A 407 5.62 -5.74 15.63
C LEU A 407 5.89 -7.09 14.97
N LYS A 408 5.18 -8.15 15.39
CA LYS A 408 5.35 -9.47 14.79
C LYS A 408 4.03 -10.05 14.35
N GLY A 409 3.91 -10.27 13.04
CA GLY A 409 2.79 -11.01 12.46
C GLY A 409 3.01 -12.51 12.51
N SER A 410 1.91 -13.26 12.47
CA SER A 410 1.90 -14.71 12.31
C SER A 410 1.01 -15.11 11.14
N SER A 411 1.13 -16.35 10.63
CA SER A 411 0.28 -16.82 9.53
C SER A 411 -1.21 -16.87 9.91
N SER A 412 -1.54 -17.14 11.18
CA SER A 412 -2.93 -17.12 11.67
C SER A 412 -3.45 -15.70 11.95
N GLU A 413 -2.56 -14.80 12.33
CA GLU A 413 -2.88 -13.41 12.65
C GLU A 413 -1.79 -12.50 12.08
N PRO A 414 -1.91 -12.11 10.79
CA PRO A 414 -0.98 -11.18 10.17
C PRO A 414 -1.00 -9.82 10.88
N LEU A 415 0.15 -9.17 10.95
CA LEU A 415 0.25 -7.81 11.49
C LEU A 415 -0.56 -6.86 10.61
N ARG A 416 -1.58 -6.22 11.18
CA ARG A 416 -2.36 -5.22 10.45
C ARG A 416 -1.60 -3.91 10.39
N VAL A 417 -1.48 -3.34 9.20
CA VAL A 417 -0.88 -2.04 8.93
C VAL A 417 -1.94 -1.15 8.30
N GLU A 418 -2.34 -0.11 9.03
CA GLU A 418 -3.43 0.79 8.63
C GLU A 418 -2.94 2.24 8.74
N GLY A 419 -2.67 2.86 7.60
CA GLY A 419 -2.37 4.29 7.53
C GLY A 419 -0.97 4.59 7.99
N LEU A 420 -0.82 5.60 8.85
CA LEU A 420 0.50 6.03 9.32
C LEU A 420 0.74 5.50 10.73
N MET A 421 1.59 4.48 10.85
CA MET A 421 2.05 3.91 12.11
C MET A 421 3.38 4.54 12.48
N VAL A 422 3.44 5.21 13.62
CA VAL A 422 4.63 5.98 14.02
C VAL A 422 5.20 5.49 15.35
N THR A 423 6.51 5.31 15.40
CA THR A 423 7.27 5.24 16.64
C THR A 423 8.34 6.35 16.66
N LYS A 424 8.69 6.81 17.86
CA LYS A 424 9.79 7.77 18.03
C LYS A 424 11.16 7.08 17.99
N GLU A 425 11.24 5.83 18.45
CA GLU A 425 12.49 5.10 18.68
C GLU A 425 12.65 3.92 17.72
N ASP A 426 13.63 3.07 17.98
CA ASP A 426 13.92 1.85 17.21
C ASP A 426 12.69 0.94 17.11
N LEU A 427 12.46 0.38 15.92
CA LEU A 427 11.36 -0.53 15.66
C LEU A 427 11.88 -1.91 15.27
N ARG A 428 11.33 -2.98 15.85
CA ARG A 428 11.56 -4.36 15.41
C ARG A 428 10.30 -4.85 14.73
N ILE A 429 10.42 -5.37 13.51
CA ILE A 429 9.30 -5.86 12.73
C ILE A 429 9.61 -7.22 12.08
N GLY A 430 8.61 -8.09 11.86
CA GLY A 430 8.79 -9.35 11.17
C GLY A 430 7.49 -10.14 10.94
N GLY A 431 7.52 -11.07 10.00
CA GLY A 431 6.40 -11.98 9.70
C GLY A 431 5.37 -11.43 8.72
N PRO A 432 4.24 -12.15 8.52
CA PRO A 432 3.20 -11.76 7.58
C PRO A 432 2.50 -10.45 7.96
N VAL A 433 2.26 -9.59 6.98
CA VAL A 433 1.62 -8.28 7.14
C VAL A 433 0.37 -8.17 6.26
N ARG A 434 -0.63 -7.41 6.71
CA ARG A 434 -1.87 -7.14 5.97
C ARG A 434 -2.23 -5.66 6.02
N GLY A 435 -2.66 -5.11 4.90
CA GLY A 435 -3.24 -3.75 4.81
C GLY A 435 -2.36 -2.75 4.07
N LYS A 436 -2.76 -1.48 4.09
CA LYS A 436 -2.10 -0.39 3.35
C LYS A 436 -1.62 0.69 4.32
N GLY A 437 -0.33 1.00 4.31
CA GLY A 437 0.20 2.03 5.19
C GLY A 437 1.71 2.22 5.20
N ILE A 438 2.13 3.20 5.98
CA ILE A 438 3.52 3.59 6.20
C ILE A 438 3.86 3.32 7.67
N ILE A 439 4.94 2.60 7.88
CA ILE A 439 5.55 2.36 9.19
C ILE A 439 6.77 3.26 9.29
N TYR A 440 6.69 4.24 10.18
CA TYR A 440 7.64 5.35 10.28
C TYR A 440 8.33 5.36 11.65
N SER A 441 9.67 5.32 11.67
CA SER A 441 10.49 5.47 12.88
C SER A 441 11.20 6.83 12.86
N ASP A 442 10.77 7.77 13.70
CA ASP A 442 11.19 9.18 13.60
C ASP A 442 12.68 9.43 13.90
N GLN A 443 13.17 8.86 15.00
CA GLN A 443 14.56 9.03 15.46
C GLN A 443 15.33 7.71 15.49
N GLY A 444 14.65 6.57 15.35
CA GLY A 444 15.24 5.25 15.45
C GLY A 444 15.53 4.61 14.10
N SER A 445 16.09 3.40 14.19
CA SER A 445 16.28 2.47 13.09
C SER A 445 15.18 1.41 13.05
N ILE A 446 14.95 0.81 11.88
CA ILE A 446 14.00 -0.30 11.73
C ILE A 446 14.80 -1.60 11.61
N TYR A 447 14.52 -2.57 12.46
CA TYR A 447 15.13 -3.89 12.48
C TYR A 447 14.13 -4.92 11.95
N VAL A 448 14.38 -5.41 10.75
CA VAL A 448 13.60 -6.47 10.11
C VAL A 448 14.09 -7.81 10.66
N THR A 449 13.40 -8.31 11.68
CA THR A 449 13.79 -9.51 12.44
C THR A 449 13.58 -10.82 11.69
N SER A 450 12.67 -10.83 10.71
CA SER A 450 12.38 -11.92 9.77
C SER A 450 11.70 -11.32 8.53
N SER A 451 11.64 -12.07 7.43
CA SER A 451 10.97 -11.62 6.20
C SER A 451 9.58 -11.04 6.44
N LEU A 452 9.26 -9.93 5.76
CA LEU A 452 7.97 -9.26 5.77
C LEU A 452 7.22 -9.67 4.51
N THR A 453 6.22 -10.52 4.67
CA THR A 453 5.48 -11.10 3.53
C THR A 453 4.05 -10.60 3.50
N ALA A 454 3.56 -10.23 2.32
CA ALA A 454 2.18 -9.77 2.14
C ALA A 454 1.22 -10.94 2.34
N ALA A 455 0.21 -10.76 3.21
CA ALA A 455 -0.81 -11.77 3.48
C ALA A 455 -1.91 -11.83 2.40
N ASP A 456 -1.98 -10.83 1.52
CA ASP A 456 -2.91 -10.74 0.39
C ASP A 456 -2.37 -9.81 -0.72
N LYS A 457 -3.04 -9.84 -1.87
CA LYS A 457 -2.71 -9.02 -3.06
C LYS A 457 -3.04 -7.54 -2.90
N ASP A 458 -3.70 -7.11 -1.82
CA ASP A 458 -4.04 -5.70 -1.59
C ASP A 458 -3.09 -5.03 -0.61
N THR A 459 -2.20 -5.80 0.02
CA THR A 459 -1.25 -5.31 1.01
C THR A 459 -0.17 -4.47 0.35
N MET A 460 0.03 -3.26 0.88
CA MET A 460 1.06 -2.32 0.45
C MET A 460 1.63 -1.61 1.68
N ILE A 461 2.86 -1.96 2.04
CA ILE A 461 3.54 -1.35 3.19
C ILE A 461 4.79 -0.58 2.78
N SER A 462 5.11 0.45 3.54
CA SER A 462 6.35 1.21 3.40
C SER A 462 7.07 1.35 4.74
N LEU A 463 8.34 1.00 4.79
CA LEU A 463 9.22 1.20 5.93
C LEU A 463 9.98 2.51 5.75
N VAL A 464 9.86 3.45 6.68
CA VAL A 464 10.50 4.77 6.57
C VAL A 464 11.30 5.09 7.83
N ALA A 465 12.62 5.18 7.68
CA ALA A 465 13.59 5.54 8.71
C ALA A 465 14.41 6.77 8.26
N PRO A 466 13.88 8.00 8.41
CA PRO A 466 14.51 9.22 7.88
C PRO A 466 15.75 9.68 8.66
N ARG A 467 16.03 9.09 9.83
CA ARG A 467 17.21 9.39 10.65
C ARG A 467 17.99 8.15 11.10
N GLY A 468 17.61 6.96 10.61
CA GLY A 468 18.24 5.70 10.97
C GLY A 468 18.36 4.75 9.79
N ALA A 469 18.99 3.60 10.02
CA ALA A 469 19.13 2.55 9.04
C ALA A 469 17.96 1.56 9.09
N ILE A 470 17.83 0.77 8.02
CA ILE A 470 17.04 -0.46 8.06
C ILE A 470 18.02 -1.63 8.24
N TYR A 471 17.98 -2.29 9.39
CA TYR A 471 18.83 -3.44 9.71
C TYR A 471 18.10 -4.73 9.38
N LEU A 472 18.73 -5.57 8.56
CA LEU A 472 18.25 -6.92 8.29
C LEU A 472 18.69 -7.86 9.43
N GLY A 473 17.79 -8.76 9.81
CA GLY A 473 18.02 -9.82 10.79
C GLY A 473 19.08 -10.82 10.33
N VAL A 474 19.39 -11.78 11.20
CA VAL A 474 20.46 -12.78 10.97
C VAL A 474 20.04 -13.88 9.98
N GLU A 475 18.86 -13.76 9.35
CA GLU A 475 18.45 -14.67 8.29
C GLU A 475 19.35 -14.50 7.06
N ASP A 476 19.62 -15.63 6.38
CA ASP A 476 20.46 -15.64 5.19
C ASP A 476 19.78 -14.90 4.02
N ASP A 477 18.47 -15.10 3.87
CA ASP A 477 17.65 -14.48 2.83
C ASP A 477 16.48 -13.73 3.45
N VAL A 478 16.41 -12.41 3.24
CA VAL A 478 15.31 -11.57 3.73
C VAL A 478 14.49 -11.04 2.55
N VAL A 479 13.18 -11.28 2.60
CA VAL A 479 12.20 -10.71 1.66
C VAL A 479 11.41 -9.62 2.37
N ILE A 480 11.26 -8.48 1.71
CA ILE A 480 10.40 -7.38 2.15
C ILE A 480 9.39 -7.10 1.04
N ASP A 481 8.15 -7.54 1.25
CA ASP A 481 6.99 -7.22 0.41
C ASP A 481 6.50 -5.80 0.73
N GLY A 482 7.29 -4.82 0.30
CA GLY A 482 6.99 -3.42 0.51
C GLY A 482 8.14 -2.49 0.14
N SER A 483 7.88 -1.21 0.29
CA SER A 483 8.82 -0.13 -0.01
C SER A 483 9.74 0.15 1.18
N CYS A 484 10.99 0.54 0.91
CA CYS A 484 11.99 0.84 1.93
C CYS A 484 12.58 2.23 1.70
N CYS A 485 12.51 3.10 2.71
CA CYS A 485 13.13 4.41 2.71
C CYS A 485 14.00 4.58 3.96
N SER A 486 15.30 4.81 3.77
CA SER A 486 16.24 5.11 4.85
C SER A 486 17.20 6.21 4.46
N MET A 487 17.36 7.23 5.29
CA MET A 487 18.36 8.27 5.02
C MET A 487 19.78 7.89 5.47
N GLU A 488 19.99 6.63 5.81
CA GLU A 488 21.30 6.00 5.92
C GLU A 488 21.47 4.97 4.80
N SER A 489 21.04 3.73 5.04
CA SER A 489 21.11 2.59 4.11
C SER A 489 20.25 1.44 4.65
N VAL A 490 20.06 0.41 3.83
CA VAL A 490 19.72 -0.93 4.31
C VAL A 490 21.03 -1.68 4.61
N LEU A 491 21.13 -2.29 5.78
CA LEU A 491 22.39 -2.84 6.31
C LEU A 491 22.23 -4.31 6.75
N ARG A 492 23.33 -5.07 6.70
CA ARG A 492 23.45 -6.50 7.06
C ARG A 492 22.69 -7.42 6.07
N GLY A 493 22.59 -8.70 6.42
CA GLY A 493 22.01 -9.76 5.59
C GLY A 493 23.00 -10.33 4.55
N LYS A 494 22.72 -11.53 4.04
CA LYS A 494 23.44 -12.08 2.88
C LYS A 494 22.70 -11.74 1.58
N ARG A 495 21.38 -11.94 1.58
CA ARG A 495 20.51 -11.60 0.44
C ARG A 495 19.30 -10.80 0.88
N LEU A 496 18.95 -9.79 0.09
CA LEU A 496 17.79 -8.93 0.26
C LEU A 496 16.95 -8.92 -1.01
N VAL A 497 15.66 -9.21 -0.88
CA VAL A 497 14.66 -9.00 -1.92
C VAL A 497 13.67 -7.95 -1.45
N ILE A 498 13.46 -6.90 -2.24
CA ILE A 498 12.46 -5.85 -1.99
C ILE A 498 11.43 -5.91 -3.12
N ASN A 499 10.17 -6.19 -2.80
CA ASN A 499 9.06 -6.11 -3.75
C ASN A 499 8.33 -4.76 -3.52
N GLY A 500 8.87 -3.70 -4.13
CA GLY A 500 8.54 -2.30 -3.85
C GLY A 500 9.58 -1.35 -4.44
N ASN A 501 9.83 -0.20 -3.79
CA ASN A 501 10.98 0.64 -4.11
C ASN A 501 12.01 0.73 -2.99
N LEU A 502 13.22 1.16 -3.35
CA LEU A 502 14.30 1.47 -2.43
C LEU A 502 14.72 2.93 -2.54
N VAL A 503 14.62 3.65 -1.43
CA VAL A 503 15.08 5.02 -1.28
C VAL A 503 16.15 5.03 -0.19
N VAL A 504 17.38 5.37 -0.56
CA VAL A 504 18.49 5.45 0.39
C VAL A 504 19.30 6.72 0.24
N ARG A 505 19.97 7.17 1.31
CA ARG A 505 20.99 8.22 1.15
C ARG A 505 22.26 7.65 0.52
N ASN A 506 22.74 6.52 1.01
CA ASN A 506 23.91 5.82 0.47
C ASN A 506 23.61 4.32 0.36
N LEU A 507 24.26 3.61 -0.55
CA LEU A 507 24.15 2.15 -0.64
C LEU A 507 25.11 1.46 0.35
N ASN A 508 26.15 2.17 0.81
CA ASN A 508 27.15 1.66 1.75
C ASN A 508 27.79 0.32 1.30
N ARG A 509 28.04 0.16 0.00
CA ARG A 509 28.73 -1.03 -0.57
C ARG A 509 30.23 -0.81 -0.81
N SER A 510 30.74 0.40 -0.58
CA SER A 510 32.12 0.80 -0.88
C SER A 510 33.13 0.58 0.27
N LYS A 511 32.69 0.30 1.51
CA LYS A 511 33.57 0.14 2.69
C LYS A 511 33.30 -1.19 3.44
N GLY A 512 34.33 -2.03 3.48
CA GLY A 512 34.26 -3.46 3.87
C GLY A 512 34.17 -3.78 5.36
N MET A 513 33.12 -3.35 6.05
CA MET A 513 32.70 -3.97 7.31
C MET A 513 31.31 -4.59 7.15
N ALA A 514 31.20 -5.92 7.31
CA ALA A 514 29.97 -6.68 7.10
C ALA A 514 28.76 -6.19 7.93
N SER A 515 29.01 -5.53 9.07
CA SER A 515 27.97 -4.98 9.95
C SER A 515 27.43 -3.61 9.52
N THR A 516 28.13 -2.91 8.62
CA THR A 516 27.80 -1.56 8.14
C THR A 516 27.64 -1.50 6.62
N SER A 517 27.68 -2.66 5.95
CA SER A 517 27.43 -2.77 4.52
C SER A 517 26.03 -3.27 4.24
N MET A 518 25.47 -2.83 3.12
CA MET A 518 24.31 -3.47 2.52
C MET A 518 24.62 -4.93 2.14
N ALA A 519 23.59 -5.77 2.06
CA ALA A 519 23.71 -7.15 1.61
C ALA A 519 24.46 -7.25 0.27
N PRO A 520 25.35 -8.25 0.09
CA PRO A 520 26.07 -8.46 -1.15
C PRO A 520 25.15 -8.87 -2.31
N GLU A 521 24.00 -9.48 -2.03
CA GLU A 521 22.99 -9.84 -3.03
C GLU A 521 21.71 -9.05 -2.77
N VAL A 522 21.36 -8.14 -3.67
CA VAL A 522 20.16 -7.29 -3.57
C VAL A 522 19.34 -7.43 -4.84
N ASN A 523 18.05 -7.72 -4.70
CA ASN A 523 17.10 -7.67 -5.79
C ASN A 523 15.95 -6.71 -5.42
N ILE A 524 15.70 -5.72 -6.28
CA ILE A 524 14.58 -4.78 -6.14
C ILE A 524 13.62 -5.06 -7.28
N ASN A 525 12.46 -5.63 -6.95
CA ASN A 525 11.36 -5.82 -7.88
C ASN A 525 10.37 -4.69 -7.71
N TYR A 526 10.26 -3.82 -8.70
CA TYR A 526 9.35 -2.69 -8.63
C TYR A 526 7.89 -3.11 -8.61
N ASP A 527 7.14 -2.64 -7.61
CA ASP A 527 5.70 -2.83 -7.50
C ASP A 527 4.98 -1.60 -8.04
N ALA A 528 4.21 -1.75 -9.13
CA ALA A 528 3.55 -0.60 -9.76
C ALA A 528 2.44 0.00 -8.88
N ARG A 529 1.85 -0.77 -7.95
CA ARG A 529 0.78 -0.33 -7.05
C ARG A 529 1.23 0.77 -6.08
N ILE A 530 2.53 0.89 -5.85
CA ILE A 530 3.07 1.97 -5.01
C ILE A 530 2.95 3.34 -5.70
N ARG A 531 2.76 3.36 -7.04
CA ARG A 531 2.33 4.58 -7.74
C ARG A 531 0.91 4.86 -7.34
N ASN A 532 0.68 6.08 -6.87
CA ASN A 532 -0.65 6.60 -6.58
C ASN A 532 -1.43 6.91 -7.87
N GLU A 533 -1.56 5.94 -8.77
CA GLU A 533 -2.39 6.06 -9.96
C GLU A 533 -3.86 6.19 -9.53
N ALA A 534 -4.58 7.11 -10.17
CA ALA A 534 -5.95 7.51 -9.91
C ALA A 534 -6.23 7.80 -8.44
N VAL A 535 -5.20 8.21 -7.70
CA VAL A 535 -5.20 8.43 -6.24
C VAL A 535 -5.60 7.21 -5.39
N ASP A 536 -5.33 5.99 -5.86
CA ASP A 536 -5.70 4.74 -5.17
C ASP A 536 -5.00 4.52 -3.82
N ASN A 537 -3.88 5.21 -3.58
CA ASN A 537 -3.17 5.20 -2.31
C ASN A 537 -3.71 6.26 -1.32
N LEU A 538 -4.81 6.97 -1.64
CA LEU A 538 -5.59 7.71 -0.66
C LEU A 538 -6.50 6.76 0.12
N GLN A 539 -6.14 6.54 1.38
CA GLN A 539 -6.81 5.59 2.25
C GLN A 539 -7.43 6.30 3.45
N GLY A 540 -8.63 5.86 3.82
CA GLY A 540 -9.36 6.37 4.97
C GLY A 540 -9.22 5.46 6.17
N PHE A 541 -8.90 6.02 7.33
CA PHE A 541 -8.67 5.29 8.56
C PHE A 541 -9.66 5.73 9.61
N VAL A 542 -10.43 4.77 10.13
CA VAL A 542 -11.39 4.99 11.20
C VAL A 542 -10.79 4.45 12.49
N SER A 543 -10.57 5.33 13.47
CA SER A 543 -9.97 4.95 14.73
C SER A 543 -10.78 3.84 15.41
N PRO A 544 -10.11 2.89 16.09
CA PRO A 544 -10.76 1.96 17.00
C PRO A 544 -11.20 2.70 18.28
N GLY A 545 -12.00 3.77 18.15
CA GLY A 545 -12.52 4.50 19.31
C GLY A 545 -13.56 3.70 20.09
N GLU A 546 -13.61 3.92 21.41
CA GLU A 546 -14.59 3.39 22.35
C GLU A 546 -16.02 3.84 22.00
N ILE A 547 -16.99 2.94 22.18
CA ILE A 547 -18.42 3.28 22.06
C ILE A 547 -18.79 4.14 23.27
N SER A 548 -18.89 5.45 23.08
CA SER A 548 -19.33 6.34 24.16
C SER A 548 -20.85 6.26 24.33
N TRP A 549 -21.30 5.70 25.44
CA TRP A 549 -22.71 5.64 25.81
C TRP A 549 -23.18 7.03 26.22
N ARG A 550 -23.91 7.72 25.36
CA ARG A 550 -24.71 8.88 25.77
C ARG A 550 -26.17 8.50 25.64
N GLU A 551 -26.80 8.10 26.75
CA GLU A 551 -28.24 8.26 26.86
C GLU A 551 -28.52 9.77 26.83
N PRO A 552 -29.25 10.31 25.85
CA PRO A 552 -29.67 11.69 25.92
C PRO A 552 -30.59 11.81 27.14
N LYS A 553 -30.34 12.82 27.98
CA LYS A 553 -31.36 13.27 28.93
C LYS A 553 -32.59 13.66 28.11
N ILE A 554 -33.65 12.87 28.26
CA ILE A 554 -34.99 13.21 27.75
C ILE A 554 -35.45 14.50 28.44
#